data_AF-I7KTD3-F1
#
_entry.id   AF-I7KTD3-F1
#
_cell.length_a   1.000
_cell.length_b   1.000
_cell.length_c   1.000
_cell.angle_alpha   90.00
_cell.angle_beta   90.00
_cell.angle_gamma   90.00
#
_symmetry.space_group_name_H-M   'P 1'
#
loop_
_entity.id
_entity.type
_entity.pdbx_description
1 polymer ?
#
loop_
_entity_poly.entity_id
_entity_poly.type
_entity_poly.pdbx_seq_one_letter_code
_entity_poly.pdbx_strand_id
1 'polypeptide(L)'
;MPSMWENFEIDCTEYLNRKFGDYASFKHMGRSDSTIPDIKVTTKSGNVFYIEAKHCPAQCGQFVLLPDIAKRTFIYSPLNTTPKNTYAEQIIKHMNAQFDEFKEAGTSGKDIIMNNGSEIFSNWIIDTYRNKGVCYFITNNYTIFPIERFSEYFNVSAKYRVKRSGSSHVGKSNIPNILSYIKSQGYDIKSTRIEGGKLFVVLAESLHNQRFILNGYEYMFSLRDSEYEIRKLSNTFNANVIFSIDLTANKSGIGTEEFIRALL
;
A
#
# COMPACT_ATOMS: atom_id res chain seq x y z
N MET A 1 17.57 6.78 -2.26
CA MET A 1 17.30 5.33 -2.22
C MET A 1 15.81 5.14 -2.04
N PRO A 2 15.14 4.46 -2.99
CA PRO A 2 13.73 4.08 -2.84
C PRO A 2 13.53 3.23 -1.59
N SER A 3 12.33 3.23 -1.03
CA SER A 3 12.00 2.36 0.11
C SER A 3 12.17 0.88 -0.26
N MET A 4 12.39 0.01 0.73
CA MET A 4 12.65 -1.42 0.51
C MET A 4 11.61 -2.11 -0.39
N TRP A 5 10.32 -1.74 -0.25
CA TRP A 5 9.25 -2.27 -1.11
C TRP A 5 9.33 -1.74 -2.56
N GLU A 6 9.71 -0.48 -2.75
CA GLU A 6 9.82 0.14 -4.08
C GLU A 6 11.04 -0.43 -4.83
N ASN A 7 12.15 -0.66 -4.13
CA ASN A 7 13.29 -1.39 -4.71
C ASN A 7 12.88 -2.81 -5.11
N PHE A 8 12.11 -3.50 -4.26
CA PHE A 8 11.67 -4.86 -4.58
C PHE A 8 10.78 -4.92 -5.82
N GLU A 9 9.88 -3.96 -6.03
CA GLU A 9 9.07 -3.86 -7.26
C GLU A 9 9.93 -3.68 -8.52
N ILE A 10 10.95 -2.83 -8.42
CA ILE A 10 11.93 -2.59 -9.49
C ILE A 10 12.72 -3.88 -9.76
N ASP A 11 13.28 -4.50 -8.73
CA ASP A 11 14.06 -5.74 -8.82
C ASP A 11 13.25 -6.88 -9.45
N CYS A 12 11.97 -7.02 -9.07
CA CYS A 12 11.05 -7.98 -9.67
C CYS A 12 10.85 -7.72 -11.17
N THR A 13 10.66 -6.44 -11.54
CA THR A 13 10.48 -6.04 -12.93
C THR A 13 11.73 -6.33 -13.76
N GLU A 14 12.92 -6.04 -13.22
CA GLU A 14 14.20 -6.34 -13.87
C GLU A 14 14.44 -7.84 -14.01
N TYR A 15 14.13 -8.62 -12.96
CA TYR A 15 14.18 -10.08 -13.01
C TYR A 15 13.29 -10.64 -14.12
N LEU A 16 12.04 -10.17 -14.21
CA LEU A 16 11.10 -10.60 -15.24
C LEU A 16 11.59 -10.25 -16.65
N ASN A 17 12.07 -9.03 -16.87
CA ASN A 17 12.65 -8.64 -18.16
C ASN A 17 13.89 -9.48 -18.53
N ARG A 18 14.77 -9.77 -17.57
CA ARG A 18 15.96 -10.58 -17.82
C ARG A 18 15.63 -12.03 -18.15
N LYS A 19 14.63 -12.61 -17.47
CA LYS A 19 14.30 -14.04 -17.59
C LYS A 19 13.27 -14.35 -18.67
N PHE A 20 12.34 -13.42 -18.92
CA PHE A 20 11.18 -13.64 -19.79
C PHE A 20 11.00 -12.54 -20.85
N GLY A 21 11.95 -11.62 -21.01
CA GLY A 21 11.89 -10.52 -21.97
C GLY A 21 11.76 -10.96 -23.43
N ASP A 22 12.20 -12.17 -23.75
CA ASP A 22 12.02 -12.78 -25.07
C ASP A 22 10.57 -13.18 -25.35
N TYR A 23 9.68 -13.20 -24.34
CA TYR A 23 8.28 -13.63 -24.49
C TYR A 23 7.30 -12.47 -24.28
N ALA A 24 7.61 -11.53 -23.38
CA ALA A 24 6.77 -10.37 -23.09
C ALA A 24 7.60 -9.20 -22.57
N SER A 25 7.05 -7.98 -22.67
CA SER A 25 7.63 -6.80 -22.02
C SER A 25 7.03 -6.58 -20.63
N PHE A 26 7.86 -6.22 -19.66
CA PHE A 26 7.45 -5.95 -18.28
C PHE A 26 7.79 -4.51 -17.90
N LYS A 27 6.78 -3.75 -17.45
CA LYS A 27 6.94 -2.34 -17.10
C LYS A 27 6.48 -2.08 -15.67
N HIS A 28 7.36 -1.50 -14.85
CA HIS A 28 7.02 -1.02 -13.51
C HIS A 28 6.04 0.15 -13.58
N MET A 29 4.96 0.04 -12.82
CA MET A 29 3.80 0.92 -12.72
C MET A 29 3.42 1.08 -11.23
N GLY A 30 2.30 1.74 -10.91
CA GLY A 30 1.84 1.88 -9.52
C GLY A 30 2.63 2.91 -8.72
N ARG A 31 3.88 2.60 -8.35
CA ARG A 31 4.69 3.39 -7.41
C ARG A 31 3.85 3.71 -6.15
N SER A 32 3.66 4.99 -5.83
CA SER A 32 2.83 5.39 -4.68
C SER A 32 1.32 5.42 -4.97
N ASP A 33 0.89 5.15 -6.21
CA ASP A 33 -0.53 5.09 -6.60
C ASP A 33 -1.08 3.67 -6.47
N SER A 34 -1.79 3.42 -5.36
CA SER A 34 -2.41 2.13 -5.05
C SER A 34 -3.55 1.72 -6.00
N THR A 35 -3.98 2.59 -6.91
CA THR A 35 -5.05 2.26 -7.87
C THR A 35 -4.52 1.49 -9.08
N ILE A 36 -3.22 1.56 -9.35
CA ILE A 36 -2.57 0.93 -10.50
C ILE A 36 -1.72 -0.24 -9.98
N PRO A 37 -1.82 -1.45 -10.57
CA PRO A 37 -0.95 -2.58 -10.20
C PRO A 37 0.53 -2.33 -10.48
N ASP A 38 1.40 -3.08 -9.82
CA ASP A 38 2.85 -2.81 -9.77
C ASP A 38 3.56 -3.07 -11.11
N ILE A 39 3.20 -4.13 -11.84
CA ILE A 39 3.91 -4.52 -13.06
C ILE A 39 2.91 -4.79 -14.18
N LYS A 40 3.01 -4.01 -15.26
CA LYS A 40 2.25 -4.27 -16.49
C LYS A 40 3.01 -5.25 -17.38
N VAL A 41 2.31 -6.29 -17.83
CA VAL A 41 2.81 -7.24 -18.83
C VAL A 41 2.16 -6.94 -20.18
N THR A 42 2.95 -7.01 -21.24
CA THR A 42 2.43 -6.95 -22.62
C THR A 42 3.08 -8.07 -23.41
N THR A 43 2.28 -9.06 -23.81
CA THR A 43 2.76 -10.21 -24.58
C THR A 43 3.09 -9.80 -26.01
N LYS A 44 3.85 -10.63 -26.74
CA LYS A 44 4.09 -10.42 -28.18
C LYS A 44 2.81 -10.46 -29.02
N SER A 45 1.80 -11.21 -28.57
CA SER A 45 0.46 -11.26 -29.18
C SER A 45 -0.39 -10.01 -28.91
N GLY A 46 0.06 -9.10 -28.02
CA GLY A 46 -0.65 -7.87 -27.68
C GLY A 46 -1.58 -7.97 -26.47
N ASN A 47 -1.64 -9.12 -25.81
CA ASN A 47 -2.41 -9.29 -24.58
C ASN A 47 -1.78 -8.50 -23.43
N VAL A 48 -2.62 -7.92 -22.59
CA VAL A 48 -2.21 -7.10 -21.44
C VAL A 48 -2.83 -7.65 -20.18
N PHE A 49 -1.98 -7.88 -19.18
CA PHE A 49 -2.39 -8.20 -17.82
C PHE A 49 -1.37 -7.63 -16.84
N TYR A 50 -1.62 -7.79 -15.54
CA TYR A 50 -0.76 -7.26 -14.49
C TYR A 50 -0.22 -8.34 -13.55
N ILE A 51 0.92 -8.03 -12.96
CA ILE A 51 1.54 -8.78 -11.87
C ILE A 51 1.66 -7.84 -10.68
N GLU A 52 1.24 -8.30 -9.51
CA GLU A 52 1.39 -7.57 -8.26
C GLU A 52 2.62 -8.08 -7.51
N ALA A 53 3.49 -7.18 -7.06
CA ALA A 53 4.68 -7.52 -6.30
C ALA A 53 4.44 -7.35 -4.80
N LYS A 54 4.80 -8.35 -4.00
CA LYS A 54 4.65 -8.30 -2.54
C LYS A 54 5.88 -8.85 -1.84
N HIS A 55 6.65 -7.95 -1.21
CA HIS A 55 7.75 -8.32 -0.34
C HIS A 55 7.23 -8.61 1.06
N CYS A 56 7.05 -9.89 1.38
CA CYS A 56 6.45 -10.30 2.65
C CYS A 56 7.45 -10.24 3.82
N PRO A 57 6.96 -9.98 5.05
CA PRO A 57 5.56 -9.71 5.42
C PRO A 57 5.04 -8.37 4.88
N ALA A 58 3.77 -8.32 4.44
CA ALA A 58 3.22 -7.15 3.74
C ALA A 58 1.74 -6.88 4.05
N GLN A 59 1.29 -5.65 3.77
CA GLN A 59 -0.15 -5.34 3.67
C GLN A 59 -0.63 -5.68 2.26
N CYS A 60 -1.87 -6.18 2.13
CA CYS A 60 -2.42 -6.59 0.83
C CYS A 60 -3.85 -6.09 0.63
N GLY A 61 -3.99 -4.78 0.53
CA GLY A 61 -5.28 -4.11 0.31
C GLY A 61 -5.99 -3.68 1.60
N GLN A 62 -6.97 -2.80 1.41
CA GLN A 62 -7.79 -2.25 2.49
C GLN A 62 -9.09 -1.69 1.93
N PHE A 63 -10.10 -1.54 2.79
CA PHE A 63 -11.29 -0.73 2.50
C PHE A 63 -11.77 0.01 3.75
N VAL A 64 -12.33 1.20 3.54
CA VAL A 64 -12.84 2.07 4.60
C VAL A 64 -14.28 1.68 4.93
N LEU A 65 -14.56 1.59 6.24
CA LEU A 65 -15.90 1.46 6.77
C LEU A 65 -16.22 2.70 7.62
N LEU A 66 -17.47 3.16 7.54
CA LEU A 66 -17.98 4.30 8.31
C LEU A 66 -19.00 3.77 9.33
N PRO A 67 -18.82 4.00 10.63
CA PRO A 67 -19.80 3.57 11.63
C PRO A 67 -21.07 4.42 11.55
N ASP A 68 -22.22 3.77 11.40
CA ASP A 68 -23.57 4.33 11.59
C ASP A 68 -24.02 4.01 13.01
N ILE A 69 -23.85 4.98 13.92
CA ILE A 69 -24.18 4.82 15.34
C ILE A 69 -25.67 4.59 15.56
N ALA A 70 -26.54 5.23 14.76
CA ALA A 70 -27.98 5.13 14.91
C ALA A 70 -28.48 3.73 14.54
N LYS A 71 -27.92 3.14 13.47
CA LYS A 71 -28.29 1.80 13.01
C LYS A 71 -27.44 0.68 13.62
N ARG A 72 -26.38 1.04 14.36
CA ARG A 72 -25.38 0.11 14.90
C ARG A 72 -24.78 -0.80 13.82
N THR A 73 -24.44 -0.21 12.69
CA THR A 73 -23.86 -0.92 11.54
C THR A 73 -22.69 -0.17 10.93
N PHE A 74 -21.85 -0.86 10.17
CA PHE A 74 -20.80 -0.30 9.35
C PHE A 74 -21.25 -0.16 7.90
N ILE A 75 -21.03 1.03 7.34
CA ILE A 75 -21.32 1.37 5.95
C ILE A 75 -20.02 1.29 5.16
N TYR A 76 -20.05 0.59 4.02
CA TYR A 76 -18.94 0.60 3.08
C TYR A 76 -18.77 2.00 2.49
N SER A 77 -17.61 2.62 2.68
CA SER A 77 -17.40 4.00 2.23
C SER A 77 -17.64 4.14 0.72
N PRO A 78 -18.43 5.12 0.28
CA PRO A 78 -18.62 5.39 -1.16
C PRO A 78 -17.34 5.93 -1.82
N LEU A 79 -16.34 6.34 -1.02
CA LEU A 79 -15.04 6.81 -1.50
C LEU A 79 -13.99 5.70 -1.61
N ASN A 80 -14.37 4.43 -1.35
CA ASN A 80 -13.49 3.31 -1.64
C ASN A 80 -13.28 3.19 -3.15
N THR A 81 -12.03 2.97 -3.55
CA THR A 81 -11.67 2.79 -4.98
C THR A 81 -12.05 1.40 -5.49
N THR A 82 -12.27 0.45 -4.59
CA THR A 82 -12.68 -0.92 -4.90
C THR A 82 -14.18 -1.05 -4.70
N PRO A 83 -14.93 -1.62 -5.66
CA PRO A 83 -16.33 -1.97 -5.44
C PRO A 83 -16.49 -2.92 -4.26
N LYS A 84 -17.62 -2.81 -3.56
CA LYS A 84 -17.98 -3.76 -2.50
C LYS A 84 -18.31 -5.11 -3.13
N ASN A 85 -17.58 -6.16 -2.74
CA ASN A 85 -17.84 -7.54 -3.14
C ASN A 85 -18.49 -8.35 -2.00
N THR A 86 -18.92 -9.57 -2.31
CA THR A 86 -19.58 -10.48 -1.36
C THR A 86 -18.72 -10.79 -0.12
N TYR A 87 -17.40 -10.80 -0.25
CA TYR A 87 -16.49 -11.04 0.88
C TYR A 87 -16.45 -9.84 1.83
N ALA A 88 -16.46 -8.61 1.31
CA ALA A 88 -16.59 -7.41 2.12
C ALA A 88 -17.93 -7.41 2.88
N GLU A 89 -19.02 -7.90 2.27
CA GLU A 89 -20.32 -8.02 2.94
C GLU A 89 -20.30 -9.01 4.10
N GLN A 90 -19.60 -10.15 3.94
CA GLN A 90 -19.42 -11.12 5.03
C GLN A 90 -18.62 -10.53 6.19
N ILE A 91 -17.54 -9.80 5.90
CA ILE A 91 -16.73 -9.11 6.91
C ILE A 91 -17.59 -8.06 7.65
N ILE A 92 -18.32 -7.23 6.91
CA ILE A 92 -19.22 -6.21 7.49
C ILE A 92 -20.29 -6.86 8.35
N LYS A 93 -20.90 -7.95 7.90
CA LYS A 93 -21.92 -8.69 8.67
C LYS A 93 -21.35 -9.20 9.99
N HIS A 94 -20.15 -9.77 9.97
CA HIS A 94 -19.46 -10.20 11.19
C HIS A 94 -19.15 -9.01 12.11
N MET A 95 -18.61 -7.92 11.58
CA MET A 95 -18.31 -6.72 12.37
C MET A 95 -19.57 -6.07 12.98
N ASN A 96 -20.70 -6.08 12.25
CA ASN A 96 -21.98 -5.56 12.74
C ASN A 96 -22.52 -6.38 13.93
N ALA A 97 -22.28 -7.70 13.96
CA ALA A 97 -22.65 -8.54 15.09
C ALA A 97 -21.88 -8.17 16.37
N GLN A 98 -20.71 -7.54 16.23
CA GLN A 98 -19.84 -7.08 17.33
C GLN A 98 -19.59 -5.58 17.25
N PHE A 99 -20.61 -4.81 16.83
CA PHE A 99 -20.48 -3.39 16.48
C PHE A 99 -19.81 -2.56 17.58
N ASP A 100 -20.21 -2.74 18.84
CA ASP A 100 -19.67 -1.97 19.96
C ASP A 100 -18.18 -2.20 20.18
N GLU A 101 -17.68 -3.40 19.87
CA GLU A 101 -16.26 -3.71 20.02
C GLU A 101 -15.42 -3.08 18.89
N PHE A 102 -15.97 -3.05 17.67
CA PHE A 102 -15.27 -2.51 16.51
C PHE A 102 -15.36 -0.99 16.41
N LYS A 103 -16.45 -0.35 16.86
CA LYS A 103 -16.62 1.11 16.77
C LYS A 103 -15.59 1.88 17.60
N GLU A 104 -15.12 1.27 18.70
CA GLU A 104 -14.10 1.82 19.60
C GLU A 104 -12.65 1.51 19.16
N ALA A 105 -12.46 0.87 18.00
CA ALA A 105 -11.13 0.50 17.53
C ALA A 105 -10.30 1.76 17.20
N GLY A 106 -9.26 2.02 18.00
CA GLY A 106 -8.31 3.10 17.78
C GLY A 106 -7.22 2.77 16.75
N THR A 107 -6.06 3.39 16.89
CA THR A 107 -4.91 3.21 15.96
C THR A 107 -4.26 1.84 16.03
N SER A 108 -4.29 1.20 17.21
CA SER A 108 -3.81 -0.19 17.40
C SER A 108 -4.70 -1.21 16.67
N GLY A 109 -5.96 -0.84 16.45
CA GLY A 109 -6.99 -1.64 15.82
C GLY A 109 -7.47 -2.84 16.62
N LYS A 110 -8.41 -3.57 16.04
CA LYS A 110 -8.99 -4.82 16.54
C LYS A 110 -8.91 -5.87 15.45
N ASP A 111 -8.36 -7.04 15.79
CA ASP A 111 -8.30 -8.17 14.86
C ASP A 111 -9.70 -8.69 14.53
N ILE A 112 -9.91 -9.05 13.26
CA ILE A 112 -11.17 -9.62 12.78
C ILE A 112 -11.03 -11.13 12.82
N ILE A 113 -11.55 -11.74 13.87
CA ILE A 113 -11.48 -13.19 14.09
C ILE A 113 -12.85 -13.79 13.77
N MET A 114 -12.97 -14.40 12.59
CA MET A 114 -14.21 -15.01 12.11
C MET A 114 -13.96 -16.42 11.57
N ASN A 115 -15.01 -17.25 11.62
CA ASN A 115 -14.98 -18.58 11.01
C ASN A 115 -14.68 -18.46 9.51
N ASN A 116 -13.75 -19.28 9.02
CA ASN A 116 -13.22 -19.24 7.65
C ASN A 116 -12.63 -17.87 7.25
N GLY A 117 -12.17 -17.07 8.22
CA GLY A 117 -11.64 -15.72 7.98
C GLY A 117 -10.53 -15.69 6.94
N SER A 118 -9.52 -16.56 7.06
CA SER A 118 -8.41 -16.62 6.10
C SER A 118 -8.88 -16.81 4.64
N GLU A 119 -9.86 -17.68 4.42
CA GLU A 119 -10.44 -17.92 3.09
C GLU A 119 -11.22 -16.71 2.59
N ILE A 120 -12.08 -16.13 3.44
CA ILE A 120 -12.88 -14.93 3.10
C ILE A 120 -11.96 -13.75 2.76
N PHE A 121 -10.89 -13.55 3.55
CA PHE A 121 -9.92 -12.48 3.34
C PHE A 121 -9.12 -12.71 2.06
N SER A 122 -8.66 -13.93 1.81
CA SER A 122 -7.94 -14.28 0.57
C SER A 122 -8.83 -14.08 -0.65
N ASN A 123 -10.08 -14.51 -0.60
CA ASN A 123 -11.00 -14.33 -1.71
C ASN A 123 -11.38 -12.86 -1.94
N TRP A 124 -11.46 -12.05 -0.89
CA TRP A 124 -11.60 -10.60 -1.03
C TRP A 124 -10.42 -10.00 -1.82
N ILE A 125 -9.19 -10.41 -1.49
CA ILE A 125 -7.96 -9.97 -2.16
C ILE A 125 -7.99 -10.41 -3.63
N ILE A 126 -8.23 -11.70 -3.88
CA ILE A 126 -8.29 -12.28 -5.23
C ILE A 126 -9.26 -11.49 -6.12
N ASP A 127 -10.49 -11.30 -5.65
CA ASP A 127 -11.52 -10.60 -6.40
C ASP A 127 -11.15 -9.12 -6.65
N THR A 128 -10.59 -8.45 -5.64
CA THR A 128 -10.15 -7.06 -5.74
C THR A 128 -9.06 -6.87 -6.79
N TYR A 129 -8.03 -7.71 -6.78
CA TYR A 129 -6.90 -7.59 -7.72
C TYR A 129 -7.26 -8.12 -9.11
N ARG A 130 -8.12 -9.13 -9.23
CA ARG A 130 -8.66 -9.59 -10.51
C ARG A 130 -9.44 -8.48 -11.22
N ASN A 131 -10.23 -7.70 -10.48
CA ASN A 131 -10.94 -6.54 -11.03
C ASN A 131 -10.00 -5.42 -11.54
N LYS A 132 -8.71 -5.44 -11.16
CA LYS A 132 -7.65 -4.56 -11.70
C LYS A 132 -6.85 -5.20 -12.85
N GLY A 133 -7.23 -6.40 -13.30
CA GLY A 133 -6.54 -7.15 -14.35
C GLY A 133 -5.26 -7.85 -13.89
N VAL A 134 -5.07 -8.04 -12.58
CA VAL A 134 -3.95 -8.81 -12.05
C VAL A 134 -4.22 -10.31 -12.23
N CYS A 135 -3.28 -11.00 -12.87
CA CYS A 135 -3.35 -12.45 -13.07
C CYS A 135 -2.33 -13.22 -12.23
N TYR A 136 -1.22 -12.57 -11.86
CA TYR A 136 -0.14 -13.21 -11.10
C TYR A 136 0.33 -12.33 -9.95
N PHE A 137 0.93 -12.98 -8.95
CA PHE A 137 1.74 -12.32 -7.94
C PHE A 137 3.19 -12.75 -8.10
N ILE A 138 4.10 -11.84 -7.75
CA ILE A 138 5.52 -12.14 -7.54
C ILE A 138 5.90 -11.75 -6.10
N THR A 139 6.54 -12.66 -5.39
CA THR A 139 6.91 -12.45 -3.98
C THR A 139 8.36 -12.84 -3.72
N ASN A 140 8.77 -12.89 -2.45
CA ASN A 140 10.14 -13.13 -2.03
C ASN A 140 10.79 -14.29 -2.83
N ASN A 141 12.09 -14.14 -3.12
CA ASN A 141 12.86 -15.05 -3.99
C ASN A 141 12.33 -15.15 -5.43
N TYR A 142 11.62 -14.12 -5.91
CA TYR A 142 11.03 -14.06 -7.25
C TYR A 142 10.07 -15.22 -7.56
N THR A 143 9.36 -15.66 -6.52
CA THR A 143 8.35 -16.71 -6.62
C THR A 143 7.13 -16.16 -7.34
N ILE A 144 6.83 -16.67 -8.53
CA ILE A 144 5.66 -16.27 -9.35
C ILE A 144 4.56 -17.32 -9.18
N PHE A 145 3.32 -16.90 -9.03
CA PHE A 145 2.16 -17.79 -8.99
C PHE A 145 0.88 -17.10 -9.43
N PRO A 146 -0.11 -17.84 -9.94
CA PRO A 146 -1.39 -17.28 -10.38
C PRO A 146 -2.23 -16.82 -9.18
N ILE A 147 -2.99 -15.74 -9.36
CA ILE A 147 -3.80 -15.13 -8.31
C ILE A 147 -4.84 -16.12 -7.72
N GLU A 148 -5.33 -17.08 -8.50
CA GLU A 148 -6.26 -18.12 -8.04
C GLU A 148 -5.70 -18.97 -6.90
N ARG A 149 -4.37 -19.08 -6.81
CA ARG A 149 -3.67 -19.88 -5.80
C ARG A 149 -3.21 -19.06 -4.60
N PHE A 150 -3.67 -17.82 -4.45
CA PHE A 150 -3.21 -16.88 -3.41
C PHE A 150 -3.16 -17.49 -2.00
N SER A 151 -4.22 -18.19 -1.60
CA SER A 151 -4.34 -18.83 -0.28
C SER A 151 -3.34 -19.98 -0.05
N GLU A 152 -2.72 -20.52 -1.10
CA GLU A 152 -1.67 -21.53 -0.96
C GLU A 152 -0.32 -20.90 -0.55
N TYR A 153 -0.09 -19.63 -0.91
CA TYR A 153 1.18 -18.92 -0.76
C TYR A 153 1.20 -17.95 0.42
N PHE A 154 0.03 -17.52 0.90
CA PHE A 154 -0.06 -16.58 2.01
C PHE A 154 -1.04 -17.02 3.08
N ASN A 155 -0.61 -16.86 4.34
CA ASN A 155 -1.52 -16.71 5.46
C ASN A 155 -2.06 -15.28 5.46
N VAL A 156 -3.38 -15.13 5.50
CA VAL A 156 -4.03 -13.82 5.46
C VAL A 156 -4.73 -13.53 6.78
N SER A 157 -4.43 -12.38 7.37
CA SER A 157 -5.13 -11.84 8.54
C SER A 157 -5.76 -10.49 8.21
N ALA A 158 -6.78 -10.11 8.96
CA ALA A 158 -7.45 -8.83 8.81
C ALA A 158 -7.61 -8.13 10.16
N LYS A 159 -7.47 -6.81 10.15
CA LYS A 159 -7.64 -5.94 11.31
C LYS A 159 -8.49 -4.73 10.92
N TYR A 160 -9.38 -4.31 11.80
CA TYR A 160 -10.05 -3.03 11.68
C TYR A 160 -9.32 -1.98 12.52
N ARG A 161 -8.77 -0.93 11.92
CA ARG A 161 -8.02 0.11 12.64
C ARG A 161 -8.20 1.49 12.07
N VAL A 162 -8.06 2.51 12.93
CA VAL A 162 -7.91 3.90 12.49
C VAL A 162 -6.51 4.10 11.90
N LYS A 163 -6.44 4.50 10.64
CA LYS A 163 -5.21 4.85 9.93
C LYS A 163 -5.32 6.29 9.45
N ARG A 164 -4.28 7.07 9.74
CA ARG A 164 -4.10 8.39 9.15
C ARG A 164 -3.91 8.24 7.63
N SER A 165 -4.53 9.10 6.84
CA SER A 165 -4.24 9.18 5.41
C SER A 165 -2.77 9.55 5.16
N GLY A 166 -2.30 9.33 3.94
CA GLY A 166 -0.91 9.60 3.55
C GLY A 166 -0.47 11.05 3.76
N SER A 167 0.83 11.28 3.63
CA SER A 167 1.39 12.64 3.63
C SER A 167 1.47 13.18 2.20
N SER A 168 1.46 14.50 2.05
CA SER A 168 1.67 15.20 0.79
C SER A 168 2.92 16.09 0.84
N HIS A 169 3.28 16.65 -0.30
CA HIS A 169 4.31 17.70 -0.37
C HIS A 169 3.81 18.98 0.31
N VAL A 170 4.74 19.87 0.70
CA VAL A 170 4.41 21.17 1.30
C VAL A 170 3.49 22.00 0.40
N GLY A 171 3.70 21.94 -0.91
CA GLY A 171 2.98 22.74 -1.90
C GLY A 171 3.66 24.09 -2.12
N LYS A 172 3.80 24.49 -3.40
CA LYS A 172 4.63 25.64 -3.83
C LYS A 172 4.33 26.93 -3.06
N SER A 173 3.05 27.24 -2.84
CA SER A 173 2.61 28.47 -2.17
C SER A 173 2.99 28.54 -0.69
N ASN A 174 3.18 27.40 -0.02
CA ASN A 174 3.43 27.35 1.42
C ASN A 174 4.91 27.12 1.78
N ILE A 175 5.77 26.84 0.78
CA ILE A 175 7.20 26.64 0.99
C ILE A 175 7.86 27.82 1.71
N PRO A 176 7.62 29.10 1.33
CA PRO A 176 8.26 30.23 2.01
C PRO A 176 7.95 30.28 3.51
N ASN A 177 6.70 30.01 3.89
CA ASN A 177 6.26 30.01 5.29
C ASN A 177 6.95 28.91 6.10
N ILE A 178 7.04 27.69 5.54
CA ILE A 178 7.70 26.57 6.19
C ILE A 178 9.19 26.82 6.34
N LEU A 179 9.84 27.34 5.29
CA LEU A 179 11.26 27.64 5.33
C LEU A 179 11.58 28.73 6.37
N SER A 180 10.74 29.77 6.47
CA SER A 180 10.87 30.81 7.50
C SER A 180 10.74 30.23 8.90
N TYR A 181 9.77 29.34 9.13
CA TYR A 181 9.60 28.66 10.41
C TYR A 181 10.83 27.80 10.78
N ILE A 182 11.34 26.99 9.85
CA ILE A 182 12.51 26.14 10.10
C ILE A 182 13.73 26.98 10.45
N LYS A 183 13.96 28.08 9.72
CA LYS A 183 15.05 29.03 10.01
C LYS A 183 14.92 29.68 11.39
N SER A 184 13.71 29.91 11.88
CA SER A 184 13.50 30.49 13.20
C SER A 184 13.71 29.52 14.36
N GLN A 185 13.92 28.22 14.10
CA GLN A 185 14.14 27.22 15.16
C GLN A 185 15.60 27.13 15.61
N GLY A 186 16.52 27.87 14.98
CA GLY A 186 17.94 27.85 15.34
C GLY A 186 18.71 26.61 14.86
N TYR A 187 18.16 25.84 13.91
CA TYR A 187 18.86 24.71 13.30
C TYR A 187 20.04 25.17 12.44
N ASP A 188 21.10 24.36 12.36
CA ASP A 188 22.25 24.58 11.49
C ASP A 188 21.94 24.13 10.04
N ILE A 189 21.26 25.00 9.30
CA ILE A 189 20.85 24.73 7.92
C ILE A 189 22.03 24.88 6.95
N LYS A 190 22.50 23.76 6.41
CA LYS A 190 23.59 23.73 5.40
C LYS A 190 23.11 24.13 4.02
N SER A 191 21.97 23.60 3.60
CA SER A 191 21.40 23.91 2.28
C SER A 191 19.91 23.59 2.24
N THR A 192 19.22 24.19 1.26
CA THR A 192 17.82 23.91 0.99
C THR A 192 17.59 23.74 -0.50
N ARG A 193 16.70 22.82 -0.88
CA ARG A 193 16.38 22.51 -2.27
C ARG A 193 14.87 22.45 -2.45
N ILE A 194 14.37 23.01 -3.55
CA ILE A 194 12.94 23.03 -3.89
C ILE A 194 12.75 22.33 -5.23
N GLU A 195 11.80 21.40 -5.29
CA GLU A 195 11.52 20.64 -6.50
C GLU A 195 10.02 20.34 -6.60
N GLY A 196 9.33 20.92 -7.59
CA GLY A 196 7.94 20.54 -7.87
C GLY A 196 6.95 20.71 -6.71
N GLY A 197 7.21 21.61 -5.75
CA GLY A 197 6.39 21.79 -4.54
C GLY A 197 6.87 20.99 -3.32
N LYS A 198 7.95 20.23 -3.46
CA LYS A 198 8.73 19.64 -2.37
C LYS A 198 9.72 20.67 -1.81
N LEU A 199 9.96 20.59 -0.51
CA LEU A 199 11.02 21.31 0.19
C LEU A 199 11.94 20.28 0.83
N PHE A 200 13.22 20.37 0.51
CA PHE A 200 14.28 19.58 1.12
C PHE A 200 15.22 20.49 1.90
N VAL A 201 15.69 20.01 3.04
CA VAL A 201 16.62 20.73 3.92
C VAL A 201 17.74 19.80 4.39
N VAL A 202 18.98 20.29 4.35
CA VAL A 202 20.15 19.61 4.91
C VAL A 202 20.50 20.28 6.24
N LEU A 203 20.54 19.49 7.30
CA LEU A 203 20.71 19.91 8.68
C LEU A 203 21.73 18.99 9.34
N ALA A 204 22.49 19.49 10.31
CA ALA A 204 23.42 18.67 11.07
C ALA A 204 22.68 17.76 12.08
N GLU A 205 21.51 18.21 12.53
CA GLU A 205 20.68 17.56 13.52
C GLU A 205 19.97 16.31 12.95
N SER A 206 19.83 15.28 13.80
CA SER A 206 19.04 14.10 13.50
C SER A 206 17.56 14.37 13.79
N LEU A 207 16.82 14.83 12.78
CA LEU A 207 15.41 15.21 12.90
C LEU A 207 14.46 14.19 12.24
N HIS A 208 14.93 13.01 11.82
CA HIS A 208 14.03 12.09 11.12
C HIS A 208 12.81 11.71 11.98
N ASN A 209 11.61 11.84 11.40
CA ASN A 209 10.31 11.64 12.04
C ASN A 209 9.92 12.69 13.09
N GLN A 210 10.77 13.71 13.32
CA GLN A 210 10.38 14.86 14.12
C GLN A 210 9.27 15.63 13.41
N ARG A 211 8.32 16.12 14.21
CA ARG A 211 7.11 16.78 13.73
C ARG A 211 6.97 18.18 14.30
N PHE A 212 6.28 19.04 13.57
CA PHE A 212 5.95 20.39 14.00
C PHE A 212 4.59 20.80 13.45
N ILE A 213 3.94 21.75 14.11
CA ILE A 213 2.65 22.30 13.69
C ILE A 213 2.88 23.72 13.18
N LEU A 214 2.36 24.01 11.99
CA LEU A 214 2.30 25.38 11.45
C LEU A 214 0.94 25.60 10.80
N ASN A 215 0.26 26.68 11.19
CA ASN A 215 -1.05 27.08 10.64
C ASN A 215 -2.09 25.94 10.65
N GLY A 216 -2.17 25.19 11.75
CA GLY A 216 -3.14 24.09 11.91
C GLY A 216 -2.84 22.82 11.11
N TYR A 217 -1.68 22.75 10.45
CA TYR A 217 -1.21 21.55 9.77
C TYR A 217 0.03 21.00 10.46
N GLU A 218 0.10 19.67 10.54
CA GLU A 218 1.27 18.96 11.04
C GLU A 218 2.22 18.63 9.87
N TYR A 219 3.50 18.85 10.09
CA TYR A 219 4.58 18.57 9.15
C TYR A 219 5.59 17.63 9.81
N MET A 220 6.37 16.94 8.99
CA MET A 220 7.38 15.99 9.44
C MET A 220 8.66 16.10 8.62
N PHE A 221 9.79 16.01 9.30
CA PHE A 221 11.10 15.84 8.68
C PHE A 221 11.29 14.38 8.26
N SER A 222 11.33 14.13 6.96
CA SER A 222 11.43 12.79 6.40
C SER A 222 12.77 12.62 5.70
N LEU A 223 13.70 11.87 6.29
CA LEU A 223 15.04 11.67 5.74
C LEU A 223 14.95 10.93 4.39
N ARG A 224 15.69 11.44 3.41
CA ARG A 224 15.86 10.94 2.04
C ARG A 224 17.34 11.02 1.71
N ASP A 225 18.02 9.89 1.79
CA ASP A 225 19.47 9.80 1.62
C ASP A 225 20.23 10.72 2.59
N SER A 226 20.56 11.94 2.17
CA SER A 226 21.34 12.92 2.95
C SER A 226 20.58 14.20 3.30
N GLU A 227 19.31 14.32 2.92
CA GLU A 227 18.50 15.51 3.17
C GLU A 227 17.10 15.13 3.71
N TYR A 228 16.46 16.06 4.41
CA TYR A 228 15.09 15.88 4.88
C TYR A 228 14.11 16.46 3.88
N GLU A 229 13.23 15.63 3.32
CA GLU A 229 12.00 16.09 2.69
C GLU A 229 11.00 16.51 3.77
N ILE A 230 10.52 17.75 3.70
CA ILE A 230 9.43 18.20 4.56
C ILE A 230 8.11 17.69 3.98
N ARG A 231 7.40 16.87 4.76
CA ARG A 231 6.10 16.28 4.37
C ARG A 231 4.99 16.91 5.19
N LYS A 232 3.89 17.28 4.53
CA LYS A 232 2.64 17.68 5.18
C LYS A 232 1.84 16.43 5.52
N LEU A 233 1.51 16.21 6.78
CA LEU A 233 0.71 15.08 7.21
C LEU A 233 -0.79 15.39 7.06
N SER A 234 -1.60 14.41 6.65
CA SER A 234 -3.05 14.60 6.48
C SER A 234 -3.76 14.78 7.83
N ASN A 235 -4.84 15.54 7.92
CA ASN A 235 -5.65 15.60 9.15
C ASN A 235 -6.78 14.54 9.15
N THR A 236 -6.87 13.73 8.09
CA THR A 236 -7.90 12.71 7.95
C THR A 236 -7.45 11.40 8.60
N PHE A 237 -8.30 10.88 9.48
CA PHE A 237 -8.14 9.61 10.16
C PHE A 237 -9.36 8.75 9.87
N ASN A 238 -9.20 7.74 9.03
CA ASN A 238 -10.29 6.85 8.65
C ASN A 238 -10.04 5.45 9.23
N ALA A 239 -11.10 4.80 9.68
CA ALA A 239 -11.04 3.41 10.08
C ALA A 239 -11.19 2.50 8.85
N ASN A 240 -10.32 1.52 8.73
CA ASN A 240 -10.26 0.61 7.58
C ASN A 240 -10.10 -0.81 8.06
N VAL A 241 -10.74 -1.72 7.32
CA VAL A 241 -10.35 -3.12 7.29
C VAL A 241 -9.09 -3.20 6.44
N ILE A 242 -8.01 -3.71 7.02
CA ILE A 242 -6.73 -3.86 6.35
C ILE A 242 -6.25 -5.31 6.45
N PHE A 243 -5.76 -5.82 5.33
CA PHE A 243 -5.28 -7.19 5.23
C PHE A 243 -3.77 -7.23 5.34
N SER A 244 -3.26 -8.21 6.09
CA SER A 244 -1.83 -8.49 6.19
C SER A 244 -1.57 -9.91 5.71
N ILE A 245 -0.45 -10.10 5.02
CA ILE A 245 -0.04 -11.36 4.44
C ILE A 245 1.36 -11.74 4.91
N ASP A 246 1.50 -13.03 5.21
CA ASP A 246 2.73 -13.69 5.58
C ASP A 246 2.91 -14.91 4.68
N LEU A 247 4.13 -15.17 4.22
CA LEU A 247 4.41 -16.34 3.39
C LEU A 247 4.12 -17.62 4.16
N THR A 248 3.40 -18.55 3.52
CA THR A 248 3.43 -19.95 3.93
C THR A 248 4.79 -20.54 3.59
N ALA A 249 5.37 -21.30 4.51
CA ALA A 249 6.68 -21.89 4.31
C ALA A 249 6.68 -22.88 3.13
N ASN A 250 7.81 -22.93 2.41
CA ASN A 250 8.18 -23.99 1.46
C ASN A 250 7.27 -24.17 0.22
N LYS A 251 6.68 -23.09 -0.31
CA LYS A 251 5.92 -23.14 -1.57
C LYS A 251 6.73 -22.65 -2.76
N SER A 252 6.99 -23.53 -3.71
CA SER A 252 7.57 -23.19 -5.00
C SER A 252 6.55 -22.45 -5.87
N GLY A 253 7.04 -21.52 -6.67
CA GLY A 253 6.25 -20.85 -7.71
C GLY A 253 5.89 -21.81 -8.85
N ILE A 254 5.15 -21.30 -9.81
CA ILE A 254 4.93 -22.02 -11.08
C ILE A 254 6.25 -22.21 -11.82
N GLY A 255 6.33 -23.27 -12.63
CA GLY A 255 7.52 -23.57 -13.42
C GLY A 255 7.79 -22.50 -14.48
N THR A 256 9.06 -22.33 -14.87
CA THR A 256 9.46 -21.41 -15.95
C THR A 256 8.65 -21.65 -17.23
N GLU A 257 8.53 -22.90 -17.67
CA GLU A 257 7.76 -23.27 -18.89
C GLU A 257 6.26 -22.99 -18.74
N GLU A 258 5.73 -23.18 -17.53
CA GLU A 258 4.32 -22.88 -17.25
C GLU A 258 4.04 -21.39 -17.40
N PHE A 259 4.92 -20.55 -16.85
CA PHE A 259 4.78 -19.10 -16.99
C PHE A 259 5.01 -18.64 -18.44
N ILE A 260 5.99 -19.20 -19.16
CA ILE A 260 6.21 -18.90 -20.59
C ILE A 260 4.94 -19.16 -21.40
N ARG A 261 4.23 -20.28 -21.17
CA ARG A 261 2.97 -20.56 -21.87
C ARG A 261 1.89 -19.51 -21.64
N ALA A 262 1.89 -18.84 -20.50
CA ALA A 262 0.96 -17.73 -20.22
C ALA A 262 1.37 -16.41 -20.89
N LEU A 263 2.59 -16.30 -21.41
CA LEU A 263 3.14 -15.11 -22.06
C LEU A 263 3.07 -15.15 -23.60
N LEU A 264 2.75 -16.31 -24.20
CA LEU A 264 2.57 -16.49 -25.63
C LEU A 264 1.15 -16.08 -26.06
#